data_AF-A0A9D4Y5A2-F1
#
_entry.id   AF-A0A9D4Y5A2-F1
#
_cell.length_a   1.000
_cell.length_b   1.000
_cell.length_c   1.000
_cell.angle_alpha   90.00
_cell.angle_beta   90.00
_cell.angle_gamma   90.00
#
_symmetry.space_group_name_H-M   'P 1'
#
loop_
_entity.id
_entity.type
_entity.pdbx_description
1 polymer ?
#
loop_
_entity_poly.entity_id
_entity_poly.type
_entity_poly.pdbx_seq_one_letter_code
_entity_poly.pdbx_strand_id
1 'polypeptide(L)'
;MPEETTSIDYAMEAASGPHFSGLRLDGGRLSSSSPTSSLAPNSTLTADSLLNQPFVIGVSGGTASGKTTVCDMIIQQLHDHRVVLVNQDSFYRGLKPDELERVHEYNFDHPGN
;
A
#
# COMPACT_ATOMS: atom_id res chain seq x y z
N MET A 1 13.21 -18.79 -32.28
CA MET A 1 13.67 -18.46 -30.93
C MET A 1 12.60 -17.54 -30.35
N PRO A 2 11.64 -18.00 -29.53
CA PRO A 2 10.74 -17.09 -28.86
C PRO A 2 11.39 -16.57 -27.58
N GLU A 3 11.28 -15.25 -27.42
CA GLU A 3 11.90 -14.40 -26.41
C GLU A 3 11.41 -14.72 -24.99
N GLU A 4 12.35 -14.81 -24.04
CA GLU A 4 12.08 -14.89 -22.60
C GLU A 4 11.75 -13.50 -22.04
N THR A 5 10.53 -13.03 -22.29
CA THR A 5 10.01 -11.80 -21.66
C THR A 5 8.57 -12.04 -21.21
N THR A 6 8.36 -12.80 -20.14
CA THR A 6 6.98 -13.18 -19.76
C THR A 6 6.72 -13.31 -18.26
N SER A 7 7.70 -13.13 -17.38
CA SER A 7 7.49 -13.38 -15.94
C SER A 7 7.21 -12.10 -15.15
N ILE A 8 8.05 -11.06 -15.32
CA ILE A 8 7.96 -9.81 -14.56
C ILE A 8 6.86 -8.91 -15.11
N ASP A 9 6.76 -8.80 -16.44
CA ASP A 9 5.70 -8.01 -17.07
C ASP A 9 4.31 -8.61 -16.78
N TYR A 10 4.19 -9.94 -16.74
CA TYR A 10 2.95 -10.62 -16.35
C TYR A 10 2.59 -10.41 -14.87
N ALA A 11 3.59 -10.40 -13.98
CA ALA A 11 3.36 -10.11 -12.56
C ALA A 11 2.98 -8.63 -12.34
N MET A 12 3.58 -7.69 -13.08
CA MET A 12 3.19 -6.28 -13.07
C MET A 12 1.78 -6.09 -13.61
N GLU A 13 1.44 -6.72 -14.74
CA GLU A 13 0.09 -6.68 -15.33
C GLU A 13 -0.96 -7.22 -14.33
N ALA A 14 -0.70 -8.38 -13.72
CA ALA A 14 -1.61 -8.99 -12.75
C ALA A 14 -1.77 -8.17 -11.44
N ALA A 15 -0.74 -7.42 -11.05
CA ALA A 15 -0.77 -6.54 -9.87
C ALA A 15 -1.24 -5.11 -10.18
N SER A 16 -1.30 -4.72 -11.46
CA SER A 16 -1.68 -3.37 -11.91
C SER A 16 -3.18 -3.13 -11.97
N GLY A 17 -3.99 -4.19 -11.90
CA GLY A 17 -5.42 -4.08 -11.69
C GLY A 17 -5.72 -3.51 -10.29
N PRO A 18 -6.58 -2.49 -10.14
CA PRO A 18 -6.93 -1.98 -8.83
C PRO A 18 -7.64 -3.06 -8.01
N HIS A 19 -6.91 -3.73 -7.12
CA HIS A 19 -7.48 -4.66 -6.14
C HIS A 19 -8.10 -3.86 -5.00
N PHE A 20 -9.34 -3.41 -5.22
CA PHE A 20 -10.09 -2.62 -4.24
C PHE A 20 -10.73 -3.56 -3.22
N SER A 21 -10.02 -3.87 -2.12
CA SER A 21 -10.47 -4.86 -1.11
C SER A 21 -11.70 -4.45 -0.28
N GLY A 22 -12.40 -3.35 -0.58
CA GLY A 22 -13.37 -2.78 0.37
C GLY A 22 -14.48 -1.85 -0.14
N LEU A 23 -14.75 -1.74 -1.43
CA LEU A 23 -15.94 -1.00 -1.92
C LEU A 23 -16.83 -1.90 -2.76
N ARG A 24 -17.58 -2.76 -2.07
CA ARG A 24 -18.91 -3.13 -2.55
C ARG A 24 -19.89 -2.11 -2.00
N LEU A 25 -20.08 -1.01 -2.72
CA LEU A 25 -21.13 -0.03 -2.46
C LEU A 25 -22.47 -0.67 -2.84
N ASP A 26 -23.01 -1.55 -1.97
CA ASP A 26 -24.26 -2.26 -2.23
C ASP A 26 -25.45 -1.36 -1.91
N GLY A 27 -25.74 -0.45 -2.84
CA GLY A 27 -26.88 0.45 -2.84
C GLY A 27 -27.77 0.25 -4.06
N GLY A 28 -28.27 -0.99 -4.30
CA GLY A 28 -29.46 -1.19 -5.13
C GLY A 28 -29.41 -2.28 -6.22
N ARG A 29 -29.76 -3.52 -5.82
CA ARG A 29 -30.61 -4.50 -6.56
C ARG A 29 -30.17 -5.06 -7.95
N LEU A 30 -29.95 -6.39 -7.93
CA LEU A 30 -30.30 -7.47 -8.90
C LEU A 30 -29.24 -7.97 -9.92
N SER A 31 -29.05 -9.31 -9.91
CA SER A 31 -28.43 -10.23 -10.91
C SER A 31 -26.92 -10.06 -11.20
N SER A 32 -26.07 -11.08 -11.37
CA SER A 32 -26.23 -12.52 -11.60
C SER A 32 -24.86 -13.24 -11.45
N SER A 33 -24.95 -14.55 -11.16
CA SER A 33 -24.01 -15.65 -11.48
C SER A 33 -22.58 -15.65 -10.91
N SER A 34 -22.35 -16.62 -10.04
CA SER A 34 -21.04 -17.24 -9.71
C SER A 34 -20.30 -17.73 -10.97
N PRO A 35 -18.99 -17.96 -10.85
CA PRO A 35 -18.55 -19.35 -10.93
C PRO A 35 -17.67 -19.77 -9.75
N THR A 36 -17.96 -20.97 -9.29
CA THR A 36 -17.23 -21.82 -8.37
C THR A 36 -15.81 -22.15 -8.85
N SER A 37 -14.82 -21.98 -7.98
CA SER A 37 -13.69 -22.91 -7.86
C SER A 37 -13.43 -23.17 -6.38
N SER A 38 -13.43 -24.46 -6.05
CA SER A 38 -13.49 -25.06 -4.72
C SER A 38 -12.10 -25.42 -4.19
N LEU A 39 -11.82 -25.11 -2.91
CA LEU A 39 -11.27 -25.98 -1.85
C LEU A 39 -10.80 -25.10 -0.66
N ALA A 40 -11.36 -25.36 0.53
CA ALA A 40 -11.33 -24.52 1.74
C ALA A 40 -10.03 -24.68 2.60
N PRO A 41 -9.81 -23.87 3.65
CA PRO A 41 -10.47 -24.19 4.93
C PRO A 41 -11.02 -22.97 5.70
N ASN A 42 -12.18 -23.19 6.33
CA ASN A 42 -12.66 -22.61 7.58
C ASN A 42 -11.92 -21.36 8.09
N SER A 43 -12.33 -20.21 7.59
CA SER A 43 -12.30 -18.98 8.37
C SER A 43 -13.66 -18.35 8.17
N THR A 44 -14.62 -18.74 9.02
CA THR A 44 -15.83 -17.94 9.25
C THR A 44 -15.35 -16.64 9.89
N LEU A 45 -14.74 -15.77 9.10
CA LEU A 45 -14.50 -14.39 9.44
C LEU A 45 -15.91 -13.81 9.61
N THR A 46 -16.36 -13.75 10.86
CA THR A 46 -17.56 -13.03 11.23
C THR A 46 -17.49 -11.67 10.56
N ALA A 47 -18.56 -11.23 9.90
CA ALA A 47 -18.56 -9.96 9.16
C ALA A 47 -18.00 -8.79 9.99
N ASP A 48 -18.16 -8.84 11.32
CA ASP A 48 -17.56 -7.91 12.29
C ASP A 48 -16.02 -7.81 12.26
N SER A 49 -15.31 -8.88 11.88
CA SER A 49 -13.84 -8.90 11.80
C SER A 49 -13.30 -8.25 10.52
N LEU A 50 -14.09 -8.22 9.43
CA LEU A 50 -13.75 -7.49 8.21
C LEU A 50 -13.96 -5.97 8.36
N LEU A 51 -14.83 -5.54 9.29
CA LEU A 51 -15.06 -4.11 9.58
C LEU A 51 -13.88 -3.44 10.31
N ASN A 52 -12.93 -4.22 10.83
CA ASN A 52 -11.79 -3.73 11.61
C ASN A 52 -10.45 -3.76 10.85
N GLN A 53 -10.45 -4.02 9.54
CA GLN A 53 -9.21 -3.96 8.77
C GLN A 53 -8.90 -2.51 8.35
N PRO A 54 -7.67 -2.02 8.62
CA PRO A 54 -7.28 -0.68 8.20
C PRO A 54 -7.17 -0.59 6.68
N PHE A 55 -7.65 0.52 6.11
CA PHE A 55 -7.42 0.86 4.71
C PHE A 55 -6.12 1.66 4.60
N VAL A 56 -5.21 1.22 3.72
CA VAL A 56 -3.88 1.84 3.55
C VAL A 56 -3.81 2.53 2.18
N ILE A 57 -3.40 3.80 2.20
CA ILE A 57 -3.14 4.60 1.00
C ILE A 57 -1.65 4.88 0.93
N GLY A 58 -0.98 4.41 -0.13
CA GLY A 58 0.42 4.74 -0.40
C GLY A 58 0.53 6.00 -1.24
N VAL A 59 1.37 6.96 -0.81
CA VAL A 59 1.68 8.19 -1.56
C VAL A 59 3.18 8.19 -1.87
N SER A 60 3.54 8.16 -3.15
CA SER A 60 4.94 8.09 -3.63
C SER A 60 5.25 9.20 -4.64
N GLY A 61 6.54 9.43 -4.90
CA GLY A 61 7.04 10.48 -5.79
C GLY A 61 8.39 11.04 -5.33
N GLY A 62 9.05 11.80 -6.21
CA GLY A 62 10.35 12.41 -5.93
C GLY A 62 10.36 13.41 -4.77
N THR A 63 11.55 13.84 -4.36
CA THR A 63 11.71 14.90 -3.35
C THR A 63 11.03 16.19 -3.82
N ALA A 64 10.39 16.91 -2.89
CA ALA A 64 9.66 18.16 -3.15
C ALA A 64 8.48 18.07 -4.14
N SER A 65 8.00 16.86 -4.49
CA SER A 65 6.85 16.69 -5.39
C SER A 65 5.49 17.03 -4.77
N GLY A 66 5.43 17.38 -3.47
CA GLY A 66 4.18 17.72 -2.77
C GLY A 66 3.48 16.57 -2.05
N LYS A 67 4.13 15.41 -1.83
CA LYS A 67 3.53 14.25 -1.13
C LYS A 67 2.90 14.62 0.21
N THR A 68 3.63 15.35 1.05
CA THR A 68 3.15 15.80 2.38
C THR A 68 1.89 16.65 2.24
N THR A 69 1.88 17.60 1.29
CA THR A 69 0.72 18.45 1.02
C THR A 69 -0.49 17.63 0.61
N VAL A 70 -0.31 16.63 -0.26
CA VAL A 70 -1.41 15.73 -0.67
C VAL A 70 -1.92 14.90 0.51
N CYS A 71 -1.03 14.35 1.34
CA CYS A 71 -1.43 13.62 2.55
C CYS A 71 -2.26 14.52 3.50
N ASP A 72 -1.81 15.75 3.73
CA ASP A 72 -2.51 16.71 4.59
C ASP A 72 -3.91 17.03 4.05
N MET A 73 -4.04 17.22 2.73
CA MET A 73 -5.33 17.45 2.08
C MET A 73 -6.28 16.26 2.22
N ILE A 74 -5.76 15.03 2.09
CA ILE A 74 -6.57 13.82 2.28
C ILE A 74 -7.06 13.72 3.73
N ILE A 75 -6.17 13.93 4.70
CA ILE A 75 -6.51 13.89 6.13
C ILE A 75 -7.59 14.94 6.44
N GLN A 76 -7.46 16.15 5.91
CA GLN A 76 -8.45 17.22 6.09
C GLN A 76 -9.83 16.84 5.53
N GLN A 77 -9.90 16.13 4.40
CA GLN A 77 -11.17 15.69 3.79
C GLN A 77 -11.83 14.51 4.53
N LEU A 78 -11.04 13.70 5.25
CA LEU A 78 -11.53 12.52 5.97
C LEU A 78 -12.09 12.85 7.37
N HIS A 79 -11.97 14.11 7.82
CA HIS A 79 -12.56 14.69 9.03
C HIS A 79 -12.53 13.79 10.28
N ASP A 80 -13.56 12.95 10.47
CA ASP A 80 -13.85 12.16 11.67
C ASP A 80 -13.30 10.72 11.62
N HIS A 81 -12.60 10.34 10.54
CA HIS A 81 -11.98 9.02 10.45
C HIS A 81 -10.68 8.97 11.25
N ARG A 82 -10.42 7.83 11.91
CA ARG A 82 -9.14 7.59 12.59
C ARG A 82 -8.04 7.39 11.54
N VAL A 83 -7.43 8.50 11.13
CA VAL A 83 -6.31 8.49 10.19
C VAL A 83 -4.99 8.56 10.95
N VAL A 84 -4.03 7.73 10.54
CA VAL A 84 -2.65 7.78 11.01
C VAL A 84 -1.76 8.05 9.81
N LEU A 85 -0.91 9.07 9.89
CA LEU A 85 0.11 9.36 8.89
C LEU A 85 1.42 8.67 9.27
N VAL A 86 1.92 7.82 8.39
CA VAL A 86 3.23 7.16 8.52
C VAL A 86 4.13 7.69 7.40
N ASN A 87 5.15 8.47 7.75
CA ASN A 87 6.12 9.00 6.78
C ASN A 87 7.37 8.12 6.71
N GLN A 88 7.83 7.78 5.50
CA GLN A 88 9.08 7.05 5.28
C GLN A 88 10.29 7.82 5.83
N ASP A 89 10.29 9.16 5.76
CA ASP A 89 11.42 9.97 6.25
C ASP A 89 11.64 9.79 7.77
N SER A 90 10.59 9.47 8.52
CA SER A 90 10.67 9.24 9.97
C SER A 90 11.39 7.95 10.35
N PHE A 91 11.63 7.05 9.40
CA PHE A 91 12.34 5.79 9.63
C PHE A 91 13.84 5.90 9.35
N TYR A 92 14.32 7.02 8.79
CA TYR A 92 15.75 7.21 8.63
C TYR A 92 16.43 7.44 9.98
N ARG A 93 17.50 6.69 10.22
CA ARG A 93 18.36 6.89 11.37
C ARG A 93 19.25 8.11 11.14
N GLY A 94 19.41 8.94 12.18
CA GLY A 94 20.43 10.00 12.18
C GLY A 94 21.85 9.44 12.14
N LEU A 95 22.73 10.11 11.41
CA LEU A 95 24.15 9.73 11.31
C LEU A 95 24.90 10.08 12.59
N LYS A 96 25.80 9.19 13.01
CA LYS A 96 26.86 9.49 13.98
C LYS A 96 27.91 10.41 13.34
N PRO A 97 28.76 11.09 14.13
CA PRO A 97 29.82 11.95 13.59
C PRO A 97 30.71 11.25 12.56
N ASP A 98 31.16 10.02 12.86
CA ASP A 98 32.02 9.24 11.97
C ASP A 98 31.32 8.77 10.67
N GLU A 99 29.99 8.59 10.72
CA GLU A 99 29.15 8.23 9.57
C GLU A 99 28.89 9.46 8.68
N LEU A 100 28.78 10.65 9.28
CA LEU A 100 28.60 11.91 8.57
C LEU A 100 29.81 12.27 7.70
N GLU A 101 31.03 11.95 8.15
CA GLU A 101 32.25 12.13 7.35
C GLU A 101 32.24 11.33 6.04
N ARG A 102 31.51 10.21 6.00
CA ARG A 102 31.36 9.32 4.84
C ARG A 102 29.92 9.25 4.33
N VAL A 103 29.16 10.34 4.45
CA VAL A 103 27.72 10.38 4.11
C VAL A 103 27.41 9.87 2.69
N HIS A 104 28.33 10.06 1.75
CA HIS A 104 28.18 9.63 0.35
C HIS A 104 28.26 8.11 0.17
N GLU A 105 28.80 7.39 1.16
CA GLU A 105 28.89 5.93 1.19
C GLU A 105 27.78 5.31 2.05
N TYR A 106 26.98 6.14 2.74
CA TYR A 106 25.95 5.67 3.65
C TYR A 106 24.66 5.30 2.90
N ASN A 107 24.20 4.06 3.10
CA ASN A 107 22.91 3.61 2.62
C ASN A 107 21.81 3.91 3.65
N PHE A 108 20.99 4.93 3.38
CA PHE A 108 19.89 5.34 4.26
C PHE A 108 18.73 4.32 4.31
N ASP A 109 18.63 3.43 3.33
CA ASP A 109 17.57 2.43 3.25
C ASP A 109 17.91 1.13 4.01
N HIS A 110 19.13 1.02 4.57
CA HIS A 110 19.56 -0.18 5.27
C HIS A 110 19.35 -0.07 6.80
N PRO A 111 18.53 -0.95 7.42
CA PRO A 111 18.23 -0.86 8.85
C PRO A 111 19.37 -1.32 9.78
N GLY A 112 20.47 -1.86 9.25
CA GLY A 112 21.55 -2.52 10.00
C GLY A 112 22.92 -1.83 9.99
N ASN A 113 23.01 -0.58 9.52
CA ASN A 113 24.26 0.19 9.55
C ASN A 113 24.55 0.82 10.92
#